data_AF-A0A329ZIZ4-F1
#
_entry.id   AF-A0A329ZIZ4-F1
#
_cell.length_a   1.000
_cell.length_b   1.000
_cell.length_c   1.000
_cell.angle_alpha   90.00
_cell.angle_beta   90.00
_cell.angle_gamma   90.00
#
_symmetry.space_group_name_H-M   'P 1'
#
loop_
_entity.id
_entity.type
_entity.pdbx_description
1 polymer ?
#
loop_
_entity_poly.entity_id
_entity_poly.type
_entity_poly.pdbx_seq_one_letter_code
_entity_poly.pdbx_strand_id
1 'polypeptide(L)'
;MRYFLIIICVIASCFFIACSGTISYPDWYLKSQSDSRYLYGVGEADSLQDAKLAALNDLASKISLNIESNINIQKEQIDSKVTSKINNNVGINVSDIELDSVEHPIIEEIDGLFFVQARVEKVKIINKLNSDIDSSAIKINSILSDIKNSKCSTMSPKHREKLLELLALSDYKSQQISSLNGVVRQKQLLDNVANMLLHPPRAYYISFAKGGNSNDYKLVDNALMNEYNKFFSISSKDSDIYYIENRYDIHKTNTQVTIALDSSIKDCNDNVVFNTTLEVVQDVKDKSIAIAINRLKAQLYKKIYSWIE
;
A
#
# COMPACT_ATOMS: atom_id res chain seq x y z
N MET A 1 32.48 -70.48 -38.93
CA MET A 1 31.99 -69.60 -37.84
C MET A 1 32.72 -68.24 -37.83
N ARG A 2 32.61 -67.45 -38.90
CA ARG A 2 33.19 -66.09 -38.95
C ARG A 2 32.23 -65.06 -39.55
N TYR A 3 31.27 -65.51 -40.36
CA TYR A 3 30.21 -64.68 -40.94
C TYR A 3 28.98 -64.49 -40.04
N PHE A 4 28.81 -65.31 -39.00
CA PHE A 4 27.66 -65.22 -38.08
C PHE A 4 27.83 -64.09 -37.03
N LEU A 5 29.07 -63.67 -36.76
CA LEU A 5 29.39 -62.60 -35.81
C LEU A 5 29.30 -61.19 -36.42
N ILE A 6 29.36 -61.07 -37.76
CA ILE A 6 29.28 -59.78 -38.47
C ILE A 6 27.81 -59.36 -38.69
N ILE A 7 26.90 -60.33 -38.86
CA ILE A 7 25.47 -60.04 -39.09
C ILE A 7 24.79 -59.53 -37.80
N ILE A 8 25.25 -59.95 -36.61
CA ILE A 8 24.70 -59.49 -35.33
C ILE A 8 25.09 -58.03 -35.03
N CYS A 9 26.25 -57.55 -35.47
CA CYS A 9 26.66 -56.15 -35.28
C CYS A 9 25.93 -55.17 -36.21
N VAL A 10 25.43 -55.60 -37.38
CA VAL A 10 24.71 -54.71 -38.31
C VAL A 10 23.26 -54.50 -37.88
N ILE A 11 22.62 -55.51 -37.26
CA ILE A 11 21.22 -55.42 -36.81
C ILE A 11 21.09 -54.62 -35.50
N ALA A 12 22.13 -54.60 -34.66
CA ALA A 12 22.13 -53.84 -33.41
C ALA A 12 22.36 -52.31 -33.59
N SER A 13 22.71 -51.84 -34.79
CA SER A 13 22.98 -50.41 -35.06
C SER A 13 21.77 -49.62 -35.57
N CYS A 14 20.61 -50.24 -35.76
CA CYS A 14 19.41 -49.57 -36.31
C CYS A 14 18.36 -49.19 -35.26
N PHE A 15 18.62 -49.35 -33.96
CA PHE A 15 17.63 -49.10 -32.90
C PHE A 15 17.79 -47.79 -32.12
N PHE A 16 18.69 -46.90 -32.53
CA PHE A 16 18.79 -45.54 -31.98
C PHE A 16 18.35 -44.50 -33.00
N ILE A 17 17.16 -44.66 -33.57
CA ILE A 17 16.42 -43.50 -34.09
C ILE A 17 15.73 -42.88 -32.87
N ALA A 18 16.50 -42.07 -32.14
CA ALA A 18 15.93 -41.17 -31.17
C ALA A 18 14.91 -40.28 -31.91
N CYS A 19 13.64 -40.35 -31.51
CA CYS A 19 12.63 -39.39 -31.91
C CYS A 19 13.09 -38.00 -31.45
N SER A 20 13.81 -37.26 -32.30
CA SER A 20 13.89 -35.81 -32.21
C SER A 20 12.55 -35.26 -32.71
N GLY A 21 11.50 -35.45 -31.92
CA GLY A 21 10.22 -34.76 -32.10
C GLY A 21 10.48 -33.28 -31.86
N THR A 22 10.79 -32.53 -32.91
CA THR A 22 10.81 -31.07 -32.84
C THR A 22 9.36 -30.63 -32.68
N ILE A 23 8.99 -30.23 -31.46
CA ILE A 23 7.68 -29.62 -31.19
C ILE A 23 7.53 -28.46 -32.18
N SER A 24 6.50 -28.55 -33.02
CA SER A 24 6.19 -27.52 -33.99
C SER A 24 5.38 -26.43 -33.29
N TYR A 25 5.93 -25.23 -33.19
CA TYR A 25 5.22 -24.08 -32.60
C TYR A 25 4.44 -23.35 -33.68
N PRO A 26 3.23 -22.84 -33.36
CA PRO A 26 2.54 -21.92 -34.25
C PRO A 26 3.38 -20.68 -34.53
N ASP A 27 3.35 -20.21 -35.78
CA ASP A 27 4.09 -19.04 -36.23
C ASP A 27 3.84 -17.79 -35.39
N TRP A 28 2.65 -17.64 -34.80
CA TRP A 28 2.27 -16.49 -33.99
C TRP A 28 2.75 -16.57 -32.53
N TYR A 29 3.04 -17.78 -32.02
CA TYR A 29 3.33 -18.01 -30.60
C TYR A 29 4.64 -17.36 -30.17
N LEU A 30 5.65 -17.37 -31.06
CA LEU A 30 6.95 -16.77 -30.82
C LEU A 30 7.08 -15.34 -31.36
N LYS A 31 6.06 -14.82 -32.06
CA LYS A 31 6.09 -13.47 -32.64
C LYS A 31 5.62 -12.43 -31.62
N SER A 32 6.41 -11.36 -31.48
CA SER A 32 5.97 -10.18 -30.73
C SER A 32 4.77 -9.54 -31.40
N GLN A 33 3.68 -9.37 -30.65
CA GLN A 33 2.44 -8.75 -31.12
C GLN A 33 2.56 -7.22 -31.05
N SER A 34 2.11 -6.50 -32.08
CA SER A 34 2.41 -5.08 -32.27
C SER A 34 1.22 -4.12 -32.15
N ASP A 35 -0.01 -4.60 -31.91
CA ASP A 35 -1.16 -3.69 -31.75
C ASP A 35 -1.05 -2.94 -30.42
N SER A 36 -0.84 -1.62 -30.51
CA SER A 36 -0.67 -0.75 -29.36
C SER A 36 -1.93 -0.62 -28.49
N ARG A 37 -3.10 -1.03 -28.99
CA ARG A 37 -4.39 -0.98 -28.26
C ARG A 37 -4.59 -2.15 -27.31
N TYR A 38 -3.89 -3.26 -27.55
CA TYR A 38 -4.05 -4.50 -26.80
C TYR A 38 -2.80 -4.80 -25.97
N LEU A 39 -3.00 -5.61 -24.95
CA LEU A 39 -1.96 -6.34 -24.24
C LEU A 39 -2.18 -7.82 -24.51
N TYR A 40 -1.09 -8.57 -24.65
CA TYR A 40 -1.11 -9.95 -25.12
C TYR A 40 -0.41 -10.87 -24.12
N GLY A 41 -0.98 -12.07 -23.95
CA GLY A 41 -0.34 -13.19 -23.29
C GLY A 41 -0.44 -14.44 -24.17
N VAL A 42 0.48 -15.37 -23.99
CA VAL A 42 0.49 -16.66 -24.67
C VAL A 42 0.65 -17.78 -23.66
N GLY A 43 0.02 -18.92 -23.93
CA GLY A 43 0.05 -20.07 -23.05
C GLY A 43 0.03 -21.38 -23.83
N GLU A 44 0.64 -22.39 -23.23
CA GLU A 44 0.85 -23.72 -23.78
C GLU A 44 0.56 -24.74 -22.70
N ALA A 45 -0.23 -25.77 -23.00
CA ALA A 45 -0.45 -26.91 -22.12
C ALA A 45 -1.05 -28.12 -22.84
N ASP A 46 -1.03 -29.27 -22.17
CA ASP A 46 -1.67 -30.52 -22.62
C ASP A 46 -3.21 -30.46 -22.65
N SER A 47 -3.81 -29.44 -22.02
CA SER A 47 -5.25 -29.22 -22.02
C SER A 47 -5.58 -27.78 -22.40
N LEU A 48 -6.68 -27.59 -23.14
CA LEU A 48 -7.13 -26.25 -23.53
C LEU A 48 -7.35 -25.33 -22.32
N GLN A 49 -7.84 -25.88 -21.21
CA GLN A 49 -8.12 -25.09 -20.01
C GLN A 49 -6.83 -24.61 -19.35
N ASP A 50 -5.83 -25.48 -19.25
CA ASP A 50 -4.54 -25.13 -18.68
C ASP A 50 -3.77 -24.16 -19.60
N ALA A 51 -3.90 -24.31 -20.91
CA ALA A 51 -3.29 -23.39 -21.89
C ALA A 51 -3.90 -21.99 -21.80
N LYS A 52 -5.23 -21.88 -21.60
CA LYS A 52 -5.90 -20.61 -21.33
C LYS A 52 -5.41 -19.99 -20.02
N LEU A 53 -5.29 -20.77 -18.95
CA LEU A 53 -4.79 -20.30 -17.66
C LEU A 53 -3.34 -19.81 -17.77
N ALA A 54 -2.49 -20.53 -18.50
CA ALA A 54 -1.12 -20.13 -18.79
C ALA A 54 -1.08 -18.80 -19.57
N ALA A 55 -1.93 -18.63 -20.59
CA ALA A 55 -2.02 -17.40 -21.37
C ALA A 55 -2.46 -16.20 -20.54
N LEU A 56 -3.39 -16.41 -19.59
CA LEU A 56 -3.83 -15.39 -18.64
C LEU A 56 -2.71 -14.99 -17.66
N ASN A 57 -1.96 -15.96 -17.15
CA ASN A 57 -0.84 -15.69 -16.24
C ASN A 57 0.29 -14.94 -16.95
N ASP A 58 0.61 -15.30 -18.19
CA ASP A 58 1.58 -14.57 -19.02
C ASP A 58 1.10 -13.14 -19.32
N LEU A 59 -0.17 -12.97 -19.69
CA LEU A 59 -0.78 -11.66 -19.90
C LEU A 59 -0.65 -10.78 -18.65
N ALA A 60 -1.02 -11.29 -17.48
CA ALA A 60 -0.95 -10.54 -16.23
C ALA A 60 0.50 -10.20 -15.84
N SER A 61 1.44 -11.13 -16.05
CA SER A 61 2.86 -10.89 -15.80
C SER A 61 3.42 -9.78 -16.69
N LYS A 62 3.06 -9.78 -17.98
CA LYS A 62 3.45 -8.72 -18.93
C LYS A 62 2.83 -7.37 -18.59
N ILE A 63 1.59 -7.35 -18.10
CA ILE A 63 0.96 -6.12 -17.61
C ILE A 63 1.74 -5.56 -16.42
N SER A 64 2.02 -6.38 -15.41
CA SER A 64 2.80 -5.98 -14.24
C SER A 64 4.19 -5.46 -14.61
N LEU A 65 4.92 -6.18 -15.47
CA LEU A 65 6.26 -5.76 -15.92
C LEU A 65 6.25 -4.43 -16.69
N ASN A 66 5.25 -4.22 -17.56
CA ASN A 66 5.10 -2.95 -18.29
C ASN A 66 4.83 -1.78 -17.34
N ILE A 67 3.99 -2.00 -16.33
CA ILE A 67 3.66 -1.00 -15.30
C ILE A 67 4.89 -0.69 -14.46
N GLU A 68 5.57 -1.71 -13.93
CA GLU A 68 6.79 -1.54 -13.12
C GLU A 68 7.89 -0.82 -13.89
N SER A 69 8.14 -1.24 -15.15
CA SER A 69 9.16 -0.62 -16.00
C SER A 69 8.86 0.86 -16.24
N ASN A 70 7.60 1.20 -16.57
CA ASN A 70 7.20 2.59 -16.80
C ASN A 70 7.22 3.43 -15.52
N ILE A 71 6.87 2.87 -14.36
CA ILE A 71 6.97 3.56 -13.06
C ILE A 71 8.43 3.82 -12.70
N ASN A 72 9.33 2.86 -12.92
CA ASN A 72 10.75 3.04 -12.65
C ASN A 72 11.37 4.13 -13.54
N ILE A 73 11.02 4.14 -14.83
CA ILE A 73 11.43 5.22 -15.76
C ILE A 73 10.91 6.58 -15.29
N GLN A 74 9.67 6.68 -14.82
CA GLN A 74 9.12 7.93 -14.29
C GLN A 74 9.83 8.38 -13.01
N LYS A 75 10.25 7.46 -12.14
CA LYS A 75 11.01 7.79 -10.92
C LYS A 75 12.41 8.30 -11.21
N GLU A 76 13.11 7.71 -12.17
CA GLU A 76 14.43 8.19 -12.62
C GLU A 76 14.36 9.60 -13.25
N GLN A 77 13.19 10.00 -13.77
CA GLN A 77 12.96 11.34 -14.30
C GLN A 77 12.56 12.39 -13.25
N ILE A 78 12.09 11.97 -12.07
CA ILE A 78 11.57 12.86 -11.00
C ILE A 78 12.58 12.98 -9.84
N ASP A 79 13.88 12.91 -10.10
CA ASP A 79 14.91 13.10 -9.05
C ASP A 79 15.23 14.58 -8.79
N SER A 80 14.19 15.38 -8.53
CA SER A 80 14.31 16.68 -7.87
C SER A 80 13.06 17.02 -7.04
N LYS A 81 13.16 16.70 -5.73
CA LYS A 81 12.23 17.03 -4.64
C LYS A 81 10.83 16.40 -4.72
N VAL A 82 10.60 15.32 -3.97
CA VAL A 82 9.66 15.25 -2.82
C VAL A 82 9.79 13.89 -2.14
N THR A 83 9.87 13.95 -0.81
CA THR A 83 10.22 12.92 0.15
C THR A 83 9.24 11.74 0.20
N SER A 84 9.71 10.58 -0.28
CA SER A 84 9.70 9.28 0.40
C SER A 84 8.70 9.08 1.56
N LYS A 85 7.50 8.56 1.22
CA LYS A 85 6.69 7.69 2.10
C LYS A 85 5.56 6.93 1.38
N ILE A 86 5.76 6.55 0.12
CA ILE A 86 4.85 5.64 -0.58
C ILE A 86 5.70 4.44 -0.98
N ASN A 87 5.75 3.45 -0.09
CA ASN A 87 6.53 2.24 -0.30
C ASN A 87 5.81 1.38 -1.34
N ASN A 88 6.56 1.01 -2.38
CA ASN A 88 6.09 0.26 -3.54
C ASN A 88 5.59 -1.12 -3.12
N ASN A 89 4.33 -1.42 -3.40
CA ASN A 89 3.93 -2.79 -3.72
C ASN A 89 3.20 -2.72 -5.07
N VAL A 90 3.97 -2.80 -6.15
CA VAL A 90 3.47 -2.71 -7.53
C VAL A 90 3.17 -4.11 -8.04
N GLY A 91 2.24 -4.80 -7.39
CA GLY A 91 1.72 -6.07 -7.90
C GLY A 91 0.28 -5.86 -8.36
N ILE A 92 0.02 -5.87 -9.68
CA ILE A 92 -1.33 -6.21 -10.13
C ILE A 92 -1.51 -7.68 -9.80
N ASN A 93 -2.46 -7.99 -8.91
CA ASN A 93 -2.87 -9.36 -8.77
C ASN A 93 -3.65 -9.73 -10.03
N VAL A 94 -3.42 -10.93 -10.55
CA VAL A 94 -4.19 -11.49 -11.69
C VAL A 94 -5.70 -11.43 -11.42
N SER A 95 -6.12 -11.39 -10.16
CA SER A 95 -7.50 -11.18 -9.71
C SER A 95 -8.09 -9.80 -10.01
N ASP A 96 -7.27 -8.78 -10.26
CA ASP A 96 -7.72 -7.40 -10.55
C ASP A 96 -8.06 -7.20 -12.04
N ILE A 97 -7.61 -8.11 -12.91
CA ILE A 97 -8.02 -8.17 -14.31
C ILE A 97 -9.25 -9.07 -14.35
N GLU A 98 -10.43 -8.47 -14.41
CA GLU A 98 -11.68 -9.21 -14.59
C GLU A 98 -11.57 -10.10 -15.85
N LEU A 99 -11.58 -11.42 -15.63
CA LEU A 99 -11.40 -12.46 -16.66
C LEU A 99 -12.36 -12.29 -17.85
N ASP A 100 -13.51 -11.66 -17.63
CA ASP A 100 -14.55 -11.41 -18.62
C ASP A 100 -14.13 -10.40 -19.72
N SER A 101 -13.06 -9.63 -19.49
CA SER A 101 -12.51 -8.70 -20.48
C SER A 101 -11.46 -9.32 -21.40
N VAL A 102 -11.05 -10.57 -21.16
CA VAL A 102 -10.00 -11.26 -21.90
C VAL A 102 -10.57 -12.06 -23.07
N GLU A 103 -10.06 -11.79 -24.25
CA GLU A 103 -10.40 -12.49 -25.48
C GLU A 103 -9.32 -13.53 -25.80
N HIS A 104 -9.73 -14.65 -26.40
CA HIS A 104 -8.83 -15.71 -26.86
C HIS A 104 -8.89 -15.82 -28.40
N PRO A 105 -8.31 -14.85 -29.13
CA PRO A 105 -8.48 -14.75 -30.59
C PRO A 105 -7.84 -15.89 -31.37
N ILE A 106 -6.85 -16.58 -30.78
CA ILE A 106 -6.11 -17.66 -31.43
C ILE A 106 -5.99 -18.83 -30.46
N ILE A 107 -6.42 -20.00 -30.93
CA ILE A 107 -6.31 -21.28 -30.25
C ILE A 107 -5.92 -22.29 -31.31
N GLU A 108 -4.79 -22.96 -31.13
CA GLU A 108 -4.29 -24.00 -32.04
C GLU A 108 -3.86 -25.22 -31.24
N GLU A 109 -4.05 -26.42 -31.81
CA GLU A 109 -3.58 -27.67 -31.25
C GLU A 109 -2.56 -28.27 -32.21
N ILE A 110 -1.34 -28.50 -31.73
CA ILE A 110 -0.25 -29.11 -32.51
C ILE A 110 0.42 -30.17 -31.66
N ASP A 111 0.56 -31.38 -32.21
CA ASP A 111 1.20 -32.53 -31.55
C ASP A 111 0.64 -32.86 -30.15
N GLY A 112 -0.66 -32.60 -29.93
CA GLY A 112 -1.34 -32.84 -28.65
C GLY A 112 -1.17 -31.73 -27.60
N LEU A 113 -0.52 -30.62 -27.96
CA LEU A 113 -0.39 -29.41 -27.15
C LEU A 113 -1.34 -28.33 -27.64
N PHE A 114 -2.03 -27.67 -26.70
CA PHE A 114 -2.84 -26.49 -26.96
C PHE A 114 -2.01 -25.23 -26.80
N PHE A 115 -2.00 -24.38 -27.81
CA PHE A 115 -1.41 -23.04 -27.80
C PHE A 115 -2.54 -22.02 -27.83
N VAL A 116 -2.53 -21.09 -26.88
CA VAL A 116 -3.56 -20.07 -26.73
C VAL A 116 -2.92 -18.68 -26.71
N GLN A 117 -3.50 -17.76 -27.47
CA GLN A 117 -3.26 -16.33 -27.31
C GLN A 117 -4.40 -15.71 -26.52
N ALA A 118 -4.07 -15.00 -25.45
CA ALA A 118 -4.99 -14.13 -24.71
C ALA A 118 -4.70 -12.67 -25.07
N ARG A 119 -5.74 -11.84 -25.19
CA ARG A 119 -5.60 -10.39 -25.33
C ARG A 119 -6.63 -9.63 -24.54
N VAL A 120 -6.28 -8.41 -24.13
CA VAL A 120 -7.18 -7.46 -23.47
C VAL A 120 -6.97 -6.05 -24.02
N GLU A 121 -8.05 -5.31 -24.20
CA GLU A 121 -7.96 -3.90 -24.60
C GLU A 121 -7.47 -3.04 -23.44
N LYS A 122 -6.45 -2.21 -23.67
CA LYS A 122 -5.94 -1.26 -22.67
C LYS A 122 -7.03 -0.34 -22.13
N VAL A 123 -7.96 0.08 -23.00
CA VAL A 123 -9.06 0.98 -22.62
C VAL A 123 -10.00 0.35 -21.60
N LYS A 124 -10.23 -0.97 -21.65
CA LYS A 124 -11.06 -1.68 -20.66
C LYS A 124 -10.40 -1.65 -19.28
N ILE A 125 -9.09 -1.92 -19.21
CA ILE A 125 -8.30 -1.81 -17.97
C ILE A 125 -8.34 -0.38 -17.43
N ILE A 126 -8.04 0.61 -18.28
CA ILE A 126 -8.04 2.03 -17.90
C ILE A 126 -9.41 2.46 -17.37
N ASN A 127 -10.52 2.02 -17.99
CA ASN A 127 -11.86 2.34 -17.54
C ASN A 127 -12.19 1.73 -16.19
N LYS A 128 -11.76 0.48 -15.95
CA LYS A 128 -11.94 -0.19 -14.65
C LYS A 128 -11.16 0.53 -13.55
N LEU A 129 -9.89 0.82 -13.78
CA LEU A 129 -9.05 1.57 -12.84
C LEU A 129 -9.65 2.95 -12.53
N ASN A 130 -10.13 3.65 -13.56
CA ASN A 130 -10.81 4.93 -13.39
C ASN A 130 -12.12 4.81 -12.61
N SER A 131 -12.92 3.74 -12.83
CA SER A 131 -14.15 3.48 -12.06
C SER A 131 -13.85 3.27 -10.58
N ASP A 132 -12.73 2.63 -10.26
CA ASP A 132 -12.32 2.45 -8.88
C ASP A 132 -11.81 3.77 -8.26
N ILE A 133 -11.13 4.62 -9.04
CA ILE A 133 -10.76 5.99 -8.63
C ILE A 133 -12.02 6.83 -8.39
N ASP A 134 -13.02 6.75 -9.27
CA ASP A 134 -14.30 7.46 -9.13
C ASP A 134 -15.02 7.01 -7.83
N SER A 135 -14.93 5.73 -7.47
CA SER A 135 -15.45 5.20 -6.20
C SER A 135 -14.70 5.75 -4.98
N SER A 136 -13.37 5.84 -5.05
CA SER A 136 -12.56 6.51 -4.02
C SER A 136 -12.89 8.00 -3.92
N ALA A 137 -13.10 8.67 -5.05
CA ALA A 137 -13.43 10.09 -5.12
C ALA A 137 -14.76 10.42 -4.41
N ILE A 138 -15.77 9.54 -4.51
CA ILE A 138 -17.02 9.69 -3.75
C ILE A 138 -16.75 9.68 -2.24
N LYS A 139 -15.93 8.74 -1.75
CA LYS A 139 -15.55 8.65 -0.32
C LYS A 139 -14.75 9.87 0.12
N ILE A 140 -13.79 10.31 -0.69
CA ILE A 140 -13.00 11.52 -0.47
C ILE A 140 -13.93 12.74 -0.32
N ASN A 141 -14.86 12.95 -1.26
CA ASN A 141 -15.78 14.09 -1.22
C ASN A 141 -16.70 14.06 0.01
N SER A 142 -17.11 12.87 0.48
CA SER A 142 -17.82 12.74 1.76
C SER A 142 -16.99 13.25 2.92
N ILE A 143 -15.72 12.82 3.04
CA ILE A 143 -14.82 13.26 4.11
C ILE A 143 -14.56 14.78 4.01
N LEU A 144 -14.35 15.31 2.81
CA LEU A 144 -14.15 16.75 2.60
C LEU A 144 -15.39 17.56 3.01
N SER A 145 -16.59 17.02 2.78
CA SER A 145 -17.84 17.62 3.23
C SER A 145 -17.94 17.62 4.76
N ASP A 146 -17.57 16.53 5.41
CA ASP A 146 -17.54 16.42 6.87
C ASP A 146 -16.54 17.41 7.49
N ILE A 147 -15.36 17.58 6.88
CA ILE A 147 -14.38 18.59 7.29
C ILE A 147 -14.97 20.00 7.16
N LYS A 148 -15.62 20.31 6.02
CA LYS A 148 -16.21 21.63 5.76
C LYS A 148 -17.36 21.96 6.71
N ASN A 149 -18.15 20.95 7.10
CA ASN A 149 -19.27 21.11 8.02
C ASN A 149 -18.84 21.12 9.49
N SER A 150 -17.60 20.72 9.78
CA SER A 150 -17.02 20.86 11.11
C SER A 150 -16.81 22.34 11.44
N LYS A 151 -17.00 22.70 12.71
CA LYS A 151 -16.62 24.02 13.21
C LYS A 151 -15.09 24.16 13.38
N CYS A 152 -14.35 23.06 13.27
CA CYS A 152 -12.92 23.09 13.47
C CYS A 152 -12.25 23.61 12.20
N SER A 153 -11.40 24.63 12.33
CA SER A 153 -10.54 25.19 11.28
C SER A 153 -9.42 24.24 10.81
N THR A 154 -9.43 22.99 11.28
CA THR A 154 -8.46 21.95 10.96
C THR A 154 -9.17 20.60 10.86
N MET A 155 -8.66 19.73 9.98
CA MET A 155 -9.13 18.35 9.90
C MET A 155 -8.76 17.56 11.17
N SER A 156 -9.50 16.48 11.46
CA SER A 156 -9.17 15.53 12.51
C SER A 156 -8.05 14.58 12.04
N PRO A 157 -7.30 13.95 12.96
CA PRO A 157 -6.39 12.86 12.60
C PRO A 157 -7.08 11.68 11.91
N LYS A 158 -8.33 11.37 12.27
CA LYS A 158 -9.16 10.35 11.61
C LYS A 158 -9.43 10.67 10.14
N HIS A 159 -9.78 11.92 9.85
CA HIS A 159 -10.01 12.36 8.48
C HIS A 159 -8.72 12.27 7.67
N ARG A 160 -7.59 12.70 8.25
CA ARG A 160 -6.28 12.60 7.62
C ARG A 160 -5.94 11.16 7.25
N GLU A 161 -6.08 10.22 8.18
CA GLU A 161 -5.70 8.82 7.94
C GLU A 161 -6.52 8.19 6.81
N LYS A 162 -7.85 8.36 6.86
CA LYS A 162 -8.74 7.87 5.80
C LYS A 162 -8.43 8.49 4.43
N LEU A 163 -8.10 9.78 4.40
CA LEU A 163 -7.70 10.45 3.16
C LEU A 163 -6.36 9.94 2.64
N LEU A 164 -5.38 9.66 3.51
CA LEU A 164 -4.09 9.07 3.13
C LEU A 164 -4.28 7.67 2.53
N GLU A 165 -5.11 6.83 3.13
CA GLU A 165 -5.42 5.49 2.62
C GLU A 165 -6.05 5.55 1.22
N LEU A 166 -7.10 6.37 1.07
CA LEU A 166 -7.80 6.54 -0.21
C LEU A 166 -6.91 7.15 -1.29
N LEU A 167 -6.05 8.10 -0.93
CA LEU A 167 -5.11 8.72 -1.85
C LEU A 167 -4.03 7.72 -2.29
N ALA A 168 -3.44 6.96 -1.36
CA ALA A 168 -2.43 5.95 -1.70
C ALA A 168 -2.98 4.90 -2.67
N LEU A 169 -4.21 4.43 -2.44
CA LEU A 169 -4.87 3.49 -3.35
C LEU A 169 -5.15 4.11 -4.73
N SER A 170 -5.55 5.38 -4.76
CA SER A 170 -5.88 6.09 -6.01
C SER A 170 -4.63 6.47 -6.81
N ASP A 171 -3.55 6.83 -6.13
CA ASP A 171 -2.25 7.13 -6.74
C ASP A 171 -1.65 5.88 -7.37
N TYR A 172 -1.75 4.73 -6.69
CA TYR A 172 -1.33 3.45 -7.24
C TYR A 172 -2.04 3.14 -8.58
N LYS A 173 -3.37 3.27 -8.62
CA LYS A 173 -4.16 3.10 -9.85
C LYS A 173 -3.85 4.15 -10.91
N SER A 174 -3.57 5.38 -10.51
CA SER A 174 -3.18 6.47 -11.41
C SER A 174 -1.85 6.20 -12.12
N GLN A 175 -0.89 5.59 -11.43
CA GLN A 175 0.37 5.14 -12.01
C GLN A 175 0.15 4.03 -13.05
N GLN A 176 -0.72 3.06 -12.74
CA GLN A 176 -1.09 2.00 -13.67
C GLN A 176 -1.73 2.57 -14.94
N ILE A 177 -2.71 3.48 -14.80
CA ILE A 177 -3.33 4.18 -15.93
C ILE A 177 -2.27 4.91 -16.77
N SER A 178 -1.36 5.64 -16.13
CA SER A 178 -0.31 6.41 -16.81
C SER A 178 0.65 5.51 -17.59
N SER A 179 1.03 4.37 -17.03
CA SER A 179 1.89 3.39 -17.72
C SER A 179 1.23 2.72 -18.94
N LEU A 180 -0.11 2.70 -18.98
CA LEU A 180 -0.90 2.25 -20.12
C LEU A 180 -1.17 3.40 -21.12
N ASN A 181 -0.54 4.56 -20.93
CA ASN A 181 -0.78 5.80 -21.69
C ASN A 181 -2.24 6.28 -21.61
N GLY A 182 -2.92 6.01 -20.49
CA GLY A 182 -4.28 6.45 -20.23
C GLY A 182 -4.35 7.80 -19.52
N VAL A 183 -5.55 8.38 -19.48
CA VAL A 183 -5.85 9.60 -18.72
C VAL A 183 -6.55 9.24 -17.42
N VAL A 184 -6.04 9.77 -16.31
CA VAL A 184 -6.58 9.59 -14.96
C VAL A 184 -7.78 10.52 -14.75
N ARG A 185 -8.94 9.95 -14.43
CA ARG A 185 -10.11 10.71 -13.97
C ARG A 185 -9.88 11.21 -12.55
N GLN A 186 -10.53 12.32 -12.19
CA GLN A 186 -10.42 12.94 -10.86
C GLN A 186 -9.01 13.41 -10.47
N LYS A 187 -8.06 13.50 -11.41
CA LYS A 187 -6.68 13.92 -11.12
C LYS A 187 -6.61 15.20 -10.29
N GLN A 188 -7.40 16.21 -10.65
CA GLN A 188 -7.44 17.48 -9.92
C GLN A 188 -7.90 17.32 -8.45
N LEU A 189 -8.88 16.46 -8.19
CA LEU A 189 -9.32 16.17 -6.82
C LEU A 189 -8.19 15.51 -6.01
N LEU A 190 -7.52 14.51 -6.60
CA LEU A 190 -6.39 13.82 -5.96
C LEU A 190 -5.24 14.79 -5.66
N ASP A 191 -4.86 15.63 -6.62
CA ASP A 191 -3.80 16.63 -6.45
C ASP A 191 -4.18 17.66 -5.33
N ASN A 192 -5.45 18.07 -5.27
CA ASN A 192 -5.94 18.97 -4.20
C ASN A 192 -5.87 18.31 -2.82
N VAL A 193 -6.28 17.04 -2.71
CA VAL A 193 -6.21 16.29 -1.44
C VAL A 193 -4.76 16.08 -1.02
N ALA A 194 -3.86 15.73 -1.96
CA ALA A 194 -2.44 15.59 -1.69
C ALA A 194 -1.85 16.88 -1.10
N ASN A 195 -2.18 18.04 -1.69
CA ASN A 195 -1.76 19.35 -1.19
C ASN A 195 -2.35 19.68 0.19
N MET A 196 -3.62 19.35 0.42
CA MET A 196 -4.26 19.52 1.73
C MET A 196 -3.55 18.68 2.80
N LEU A 197 -3.15 17.45 2.45
CA LEU A 197 -2.45 16.53 3.34
C LEU A 197 -0.99 16.92 3.62
N LEU A 198 -0.41 17.92 2.96
CA LEU A 198 0.88 18.49 3.37
C LEU A 198 0.81 19.17 4.74
N HIS A 199 -0.40 19.57 5.16
CA HIS A 199 -0.64 20.23 6.44
C HIS A 199 -1.26 19.24 7.45
N PRO A 200 -0.57 18.91 8.55
CA PRO A 200 -1.13 18.01 9.57
C PRO A 200 -2.24 18.70 10.38
N PRO A 201 -3.14 17.91 11.02
CA PRO A 201 -4.11 18.38 12.00
C PRO A 201 -3.46 19.28 13.03
N ARG A 202 -4.10 20.39 13.40
CA ARG A 202 -3.60 21.28 14.45
C ARG A 202 -4.23 20.98 15.80
N ALA A 203 -3.46 21.11 16.87
CA ALA A 203 -3.97 21.08 18.22
C ALA A 203 -3.26 22.07 19.14
N TYR A 204 -3.96 22.52 20.17
CA TYR A 204 -3.40 23.21 21.31
C TYR A 204 -3.10 22.20 22.42
N TYR A 205 -1.88 22.24 22.95
CA TYR A 205 -1.43 21.32 23.99
C TYR A 205 -1.41 22.02 25.36
N ILE A 206 -2.07 21.41 26.34
CA ILE A 206 -1.92 21.73 27.75
C ILE A 206 -1.57 20.45 28.54
N SER A 207 -0.57 20.56 29.41
CA SER A 207 -0.37 19.61 30.49
C SER A 207 -0.57 20.29 31.84
N PHE A 208 -1.36 19.63 32.68
CA PHE A 208 -1.50 19.90 34.09
C PHE A 208 -0.55 18.95 34.83
N ALA A 209 0.74 19.29 34.84
CA ALA A 209 1.64 18.66 35.78
C ALA A 209 1.26 19.14 37.19
N LYS A 210 1.01 18.21 38.13
CA LYS A 210 1.43 18.27 39.55
C LYS A 210 0.63 17.29 40.41
N GLY A 211 1.14 16.08 40.49
CA GLY A 211 1.00 15.24 41.67
C GLY A 211 2.12 14.21 41.72
N GLY A 212 2.26 13.57 42.88
CA GLY A 212 3.41 12.71 43.18
C GLY A 212 4.60 13.43 43.80
N ASN A 213 5.75 12.75 43.85
CA ASN A 213 6.93 13.14 44.63
C ASN A 213 8.21 13.28 43.78
N SER A 214 8.07 13.60 42.48
CA SER A 214 9.20 13.78 41.55
C SER A 214 9.35 15.21 41.04
N ASN A 215 10.49 15.51 40.39
CA ASN A 215 10.77 16.77 39.68
C ASN A 215 10.91 16.58 38.15
N ASP A 216 10.65 15.37 37.64
CA ASP A 216 10.92 14.99 36.24
C ASP A 216 9.81 15.42 35.26
N TYR A 217 8.89 16.29 35.69
CA TYR A 217 7.73 16.73 34.89
C TYR A 217 8.11 17.21 33.50
N LYS A 218 9.17 18.01 33.37
CA LYS A 218 9.65 18.50 32.06
C LYS A 218 10.04 17.38 31.10
N LEU A 219 10.59 16.26 31.60
CA LEU A 219 10.93 15.12 30.77
C LEU A 219 9.66 14.42 30.24
N VAL A 220 8.64 14.30 31.10
CA VAL A 220 7.34 13.74 30.72
C VAL A 220 6.61 14.67 29.75
N ASP A 221 6.56 15.97 30.01
CA ASP A 221 5.94 16.95 29.11
C ASP A 221 6.55 16.91 27.72
N ASN A 222 7.89 16.93 27.64
CA ASN A 222 8.59 16.82 26.35
C ASN A 222 8.28 15.49 25.66
N ALA A 223 8.20 14.38 26.40
CA ALA A 223 7.87 13.08 25.86
C ALA A 223 6.44 13.03 25.31
N LEU A 224 5.46 13.51 26.06
CA LEU A 224 4.07 13.58 25.66
C LEU A 224 3.90 14.48 24.43
N MET A 225 4.45 15.70 24.46
CA MET A 225 4.41 16.62 23.33
C MET A 225 5.00 16.00 22.06
N ASN A 226 6.14 15.30 22.17
CA ASN A 226 6.74 14.58 21.05
C ASN A 226 5.86 13.45 20.50
N GLU A 227 5.07 12.77 21.34
CA GLU A 227 4.11 11.76 20.88
C GLU A 227 2.91 12.38 20.19
N TYR A 228 2.34 13.46 20.73
CA TYR A 228 1.25 14.18 20.06
C TYR A 228 1.68 14.81 18.73
N ASN A 229 2.93 15.28 18.63
CA ASN A 229 3.51 15.83 17.41
C ASN A 229 3.54 14.85 16.22
N LYS A 230 3.35 13.55 16.47
CA LYS A 230 3.23 12.54 15.39
C LYS A 230 1.87 12.58 14.69
N PHE A 231 0.85 13.11 15.36
CA PHE A 231 -0.54 13.14 14.88
C PHE A 231 -1.04 14.57 14.64
N PHE A 232 -0.47 15.54 15.36
CA PHE A 232 -0.84 16.94 15.30
C PHE A 232 0.39 17.84 15.08
N SER A 233 0.20 18.97 14.42
CA SER A 233 1.06 20.14 14.61
C SER A 233 0.57 20.90 15.84
N ILE A 234 1.39 20.90 16.89
CA ILE A 234 1.09 21.65 18.12
C ILE A 234 1.33 23.14 17.87
N SER A 235 0.30 23.95 18.13
CA SER A 235 0.31 25.40 17.92
C SER A 235 -0.24 26.14 19.13
N SER A 236 -0.17 27.47 19.11
CA SER A 236 -0.76 28.31 20.17
C SER A 236 -2.27 28.13 20.27
N LYS A 237 -2.83 28.46 21.43
CA LYS A 237 -4.28 28.38 21.69
C LYS A 237 -5.09 29.13 20.63
N ASP A 238 -6.04 28.42 20.05
CA ASP A 238 -7.04 28.91 19.09
C ASP A 238 -8.36 28.18 19.43
N SER A 239 -9.50 28.88 19.39
CA SER A 239 -10.81 28.29 19.70
C SER A 239 -11.25 27.27 18.66
N ASP A 240 -10.71 27.35 17.45
CA ASP A 240 -11.22 26.62 16.30
C ASP A 240 -10.37 25.39 15.98
N ILE A 241 -9.55 24.89 16.92
CA ILE A 241 -8.69 23.71 16.76
C ILE A 241 -8.90 22.69 17.88
N TYR A 242 -8.26 21.52 17.75
CA TYR A 242 -8.30 20.49 18.77
C TYR A 242 -7.55 20.93 20.03
N TYR A 243 -7.92 20.33 21.15
CA TYR A 243 -7.34 20.65 22.44
C TYR A 243 -6.93 19.37 23.18
N ILE A 244 -5.69 19.31 23.68
CA ILE A 244 -5.12 18.14 24.34
C ILE A 244 -4.87 18.49 25.79
N GLU A 245 -5.49 17.76 26.70
CA GLU A 245 -5.33 17.89 28.14
C GLU A 245 -4.66 16.64 28.70
N ASN A 246 -3.60 16.85 29.47
CA ASN A 246 -2.89 15.78 30.17
C ASN A 246 -2.87 16.08 31.66
N ARG A 247 -3.15 15.07 32.48
CA ARG A 247 -2.97 15.10 33.93
C ARG A 247 -2.14 13.90 34.31
N TYR A 248 -1.05 14.09 35.04
CA TYR A 248 -0.17 12.97 35.37
C TYR A 248 0.55 13.13 36.70
N ASP A 249 0.80 12.00 37.33
CA ASP A 249 1.50 11.85 38.60
C ASP A 249 2.78 11.04 38.41
N ILE A 250 3.86 11.48 39.06
CA ILE A 250 5.14 10.76 39.05
C ILE A 250 5.48 10.35 40.48
N HIS A 251 5.45 9.06 40.75
CA HIS A 251 5.85 8.48 42.03
C HIS A 251 7.20 7.76 41.89
N LYS A 252 8.18 8.22 42.67
CA LYS A 252 9.48 7.57 42.79
C LYS A 252 9.66 7.03 44.19
N THR A 253 9.95 5.75 44.30
CA THR A 253 10.40 5.08 45.52
C THR A 253 11.83 4.59 45.32
N ASN A 254 12.43 4.03 46.37
CA ASN A 254 13.76 3.41 46.27
C ASN A 254 13.76 2.18 45.34
N THR A 255 12.60 1.58 45.07
CA THR A 255 12.47 0.33 44.33
C THR A 255 11.81 0.50 42.97
N GLN A 256 10.96 1.51 42.79
CA GLN A 256 10.17 1.69 41.57
C GLN A 256 9.95 3.15 41.18
N VAL A 257 9.74 3.37 39.89
CA VAL A 257 9.23 4.61 39.30
C VAL A 257 7.90 4.30 38.64
N THR A 258 6.86 5.02 39.04
CA THR A 258 5.52 4.93 38.47
C THR A 258 5.14 6.26 37.82
N ILE A 259 4.61 6.19 36.60
CA ILE A 259 3.97 7.33 35.93
C ILE A 259 2.52 6.95 35.65
N ALA A 260 1.58 7.67 36.25
CA ALA A 260 0.15 7.56 35.96
C ALA A 260 -0.27 8.77 35.12
N LEU A 261 -0.96 8.54 34.00
CA LEU A 261 -1.39 9.56 33.04
C LEU A 261 -2.87 9.39 32.72
N ASP A 262 -3.62 10.47 32.89
CA ASP A 262 -4.92 10.68 32.28
C ASP A 262 -4.76 11.68 31.12
N SER A 263 -5.17 11.27 29.92
CA SER A 263 -5.12 12.11 28.72
C SER A 263 -6.49 12.18 28.07
N SER A 264 -6.86 13.37 27.63
CA SER A 264 -8.04 13.60 26.79
C SER A 264 -7.74 14.54 25.64
N ILE A 265 -8.29 14.24 24.47
CA ILE A 265 -8.32 15.14 23.32
C ILE A 265 -9.77 15.57 23.11
N LYS A 266 -9.97 16.87 22.97
CA LYS A 266 -11.25 17.49 22.69
C LYS A 266 -11.26 18.12 21.31
N ASP A 267 -12.43 18.14 20.68
CA ASP A 267 -12.65 18.89 19.46
C ASP A 267 -12.87 20.40 19.75
N CYS A 268 -13.07 21.18 18.70
CA CYS A 268 -13.36 22.62 18.78
C CYS A 268 -14.73 22.95 19.42
N ASN A 269 -15.56 21.95 19.73
CA ASN A 269 -16.81 22.13 20.47
C ASN A 269 -16.67 21.72 21.95
N ASP A 270 -15.44 21.47 22.43
CA ASP A 270 -15.13 20.95 23.77
C ASP A 270 -15.68 19.52 24.01
N ASN A 271 -16.08 18.80 22.96
CA ASN A 271 -16.45 17.40 23.08
C ASN A 271 -15.18 16.55 23.23
N VAL A 272 -15.15 15.66 24.23
CA VAL A 272 -14.08 14.68 24.37
C VAL A 272 -14.20 13.65 23.24
N VAL A 273 -13.24 13.67 22.32
CA VAL A 273 -13.19 12.75 21.17
C VAL A 273 -12.24 11.58 21.38
N PHE A 274 -11.33 11.70 22.34
CA PHE A 274 -10.43 10.65 22.80
C PHE A 274 -10.14 10.81 24.29
N ASN A 275 -10.08 9.70 25.01
CA ASN A 275 -9.62 9.65 26.38
C ASN A 275 -8.85 8.34 26.65
N THR A 276 -7.86 8.40 27.53
CA THR A 276 -7.15 7.21 28.01
C THR A 276 -6.56 7.45 29.38
N THR A 277 -6.51 6.39 30.17
CA THR A 277 -5.73 6.31 31.41
C THR A 277 -4.63 5.28 31.23
N LEU A 278 -3.40 5.62 31.59
CA LEU A 278 -2.22 4.78 31.48
C LEU A 278 -1.47 4.76 32.81
N GLU A 279 -0.96 3.60 33.19
CA GLU A 279 -0.07 3.46 34.33
C GLU A 279 1.16 2.66 33.90
N VAL A 280 2.34 3.22 34.16
CA VAL A 280 3.61 2.58 33.83
C VAL A 280 4.42 2.46 35.11
N VAL A 281 4.72 1.22 35.49
CA VAL A 281 5.62 0.89 36.59
C VAL A 281 6.95 0.38 36.05
N GLN A 282 8.04 0.86 36.62
CA GLN A 282 9.40 0.47 36.25
C GLN A 282 10.26 0.31 37.50
N ASP A 283 10.81 -0.89 37.69
CA ASP A 283 11.78 -1.13 38.77
C ASP A 283 13.03 -0.26 38.63
N VAL A 284 13.54 0.21 39.77
CA VAL A 284 14.70 1.10 39.87
C VAL A 284 15.97 0.31 39.51
N LYS A 285 16.46 0.61 38.31
CA LYS A 285 17.84 0.41 37.83
C LYS A 285 18.33 1.76 37.30
N ASP A 286 19.62 1.91 36.98
CA ASP A 286 20.12 3.10 36.29
C ASP A 286 19.21 3.47 35.09
N LYS A 287 18.84 4.75 34.96
CA LYS A 287 17.92 5.31 33.93
C LYS A 287 16.44 4.85 34.02
N SER A 288 15.95 4.42 35.18
CA SER A 288 14.56 3.97 35.39
C SER A 288 13.48 4.91 34.86
N ILE A 289 13.60 6.23 35.07
CA ILE A 289 12.62 7.21 34.55
C ILE A 289 12.59 7.24 33.02
N ALA A 290 13.74 7.18 32.34
CA ALA A 290 13.79 7.23 30.88
C ALA A 290 13.11 5.99 30.26
N ILE A 291 13.27 4.83 30.89
CA ILE A 291 12.61 3.59 30.48
C ILE A 291 11.09 3.69 30.70
N ALA A 292 10.66 4.19 31.87
CA ALA A 292 9.24 4.44 32.16
C ALA A 292 8.62 5.40 31.14
N ILE A 293 9.31 6.50 30.82
CA ILE A 293 8.90 7.45 29.78
C ILE A 293 8.77 6.77 28.42
N ASN A 294 9.74 5.96 28.01
CA ASN A 294 9.67 5.26 26.71
C ASN A 294 8.49 4.29 26.64
N ARG A 295 8.18 3.58 27.73
CA ARG A 295 6.99 2.72 27.82
C ARG A 295 5.70 3.54 27.74
N LEU A 296 5.63 4.66 28.46
CA LEU A 296 4.49 5.57 28.42
C LEU A 296 4.24 6.07 27.00
N LYS A 297 5.30 6.53 26.32
CA LYS A 297 5.24 6.97 24.92
C LYS A 297 4.67 5.89 24.00
N ALA A 298 5.20 4.66 24.10
CA ALA A 298 4.74 3.55 23.27
C ALA A 298 3.27 3.18 23.52
N GLN A 299 2.84 3.16 24.78
CA GLN A 299 1.44 2.89 25.12
C GLN A 299 0.51 4.00 24.65
N LEU A 300 0.88 5.27 24.87
CA LEU A 300 0.10 6.42 24.41
C LEU A 300 -0.03 6.45 22.89
N TYR A 301 1.09 6.25 22.17
CA TYR A 301 1.09 6.13 20.71
C TYR A 301 0.10 5.06 20.26
N LYS A 302 0.14 3.86 20.85
CA LYS A 302 -0.76 2.76 20.49
C LYS A 302 -2.23 3.11 20.74
N LYS A 303 -2.55 3.80 21.84
CA LYS A 303 -3.92 4.23 22.15
C LYS A 303 -4.43 5.27 21.15
N ILE A 304 -3.63 6.30 20.84
CA ILE A 304 -4.00 7.33 19.88
C ILE A 304 -4.13 6.73 18.49
N TYR A 305 -3.18 5.91 18.07
CA TYR A 305 -3.18 5.25 16.77
C TYR A 305 -4.42 4.35 16.60
N SER A 306 -4.74 3.51 17.58
CA SER A 306 -5.95 2.68 17.58
C SER A 306 -7.25 3.47 17.62
N TRP A 307 -7.22 4.71 18.09
CA TRP A 307 -8.38 5.59 18.01
C TRP A 307 -8.53 6.17 16.61
N ILE A 308 -7.45 6.38 15.87
CA ILE A 308 -7.44 6.99 14.53
C ILE A 308 -7.89 6.02 13.45
N GLU A 309 -7.42 4.77 13.51
CA GLU A 309 -7.89 3.65 12.68
C GLU A 309 -9.39 3.38 12.90
#